data_AF-A0A7K0MZ74-F1
#
_entry.id   AF-A0A7K0MZ74-F1
#
_cell.length_a   1.000
_cell.length_b   1.000
_cell.length_c   1.000
_cell.angle_alpha   90.00
_cell.angle_beta   90.00
_cell.angle_gamma   90.00
#
_symmetry.space_group_name_H-M   'P 1'
#
loop_
_entity.id
_entity.type
_entity.pdbx_description
1 polymer ?
#
loop_
_entity_poly.entity_id
_entity_poly.type
_entity_poly.pdbx_seq_one_letter_code
_entity_poly.pdbx_strand_id
1 'polypeptide(L)'
;MKALTKKSIIILALTSSFFVGNTSASFADSTPNPNKVAFDAQLAIHKVAMEKYRGDMKTFHDSMKVRNESRKAINTAFKAAVDKAIADYKAAIAVATTAEAKSAALATRKTAIAAASAVRDAALTALGALPVQPTEPIKPTRPEKMAREPKAPRPSVSATPSA
;
A
#
# COMPACT_ATOMS: atom_id res chain seq x y z
N MET A 1 52.23 2.17 4.13
CA MET A 1 52.44 1.88 5.56
C MET A 1 51.52 0.74 5.94
N LYS A 2 52.08 -0.30 6.59
CA LYS A 2 51.41 -1.55 6.96
C LYS A 2 51.00 -1.48 8.44
N ALA A 3 50.05 -2.37 8.80
CA ALA A 3 49.53 -2.68 10.13
C ALA A 3 48.32 -1.81 10.56
N LEU A 4 47.31 -2.32 11.29
CA LEU A 4 47.25 -3.52 12.11
C LEU A 4 45.78 -3.93 12.33
N THR A 5 45.50 -5.23 12.17
CA THR A 5 44.28 -5.94 12.56
C THR A 5 44.08 -5.99 14.07
N LYS A 6 42.82 -6.02 14.56
CA LYS A 6 42.45 -6.74 15.79
C LYS A 6 40.98 -7.16 15.76
N LYS A 7 40.76 -8.46 15.65
CA LYS A 7 39.51 -9.18 15.93
C LYS A 7 39.49 -9.50 17.43
N SER A 8 38.36 -9.29 18.10
CA SER A 8 38.15 -9.74 19.49
C SER A 8 37.08 -10.83 19.53
N ILE A 9 37.54 -12.06 19.79
CA ILE A 9 36.77 -13.24 20.18
C ILE A 9 37.28 -13.62 21.57
N ILE A 10 36.46 -13.53 22.63
CA ILE A 10 36.66 -14.12 23.97
C ILE A 10 35.28 -14.12 24.66
N ILE A 11 34.77 -15.08 25.44
CA ILE A 11 34.89 -16.53 25.65
C ILE A 11 33.71 -16.90 26.59
N LEU A 12 33.21 -18.12 26.43
CA LEU A 12 32.32 -18.92 27.26
C LEU A 12 32.59 -18.88 28.79
N ALA A 13 31.54 -18.79 29.63
CA ALA A 13 31.59 -19.25 31.02
C ALA A 13 30.22 -19.74 31.51
N LEU A 14 30.13 -21.06 31.69
CA LEU A 14 29.07 -21.80 32.37
C LEU A 14 29.43 -21.86 33.86
N THR A 15 28.62 -21.26 34.75
CA THR A 15 28.69 -21.55 36.19
C THR A 15 27.29 -21.64 36.80
N SER A 16 26.96 -22.85 37.25
CA SER A 16 25.87 -23.18 38.16
C SER A 16 26.17 -22.59 39.54
N SER A 17 25.22 -21.87 40.13
CA SER A 17 25.18 -21.65 41.58
C SER A 17 23.74 -21.48 42.05
N PHE A 18 23.40 -22.37 42.97
CA PHE A 18 22.16 -22.58 43.69
C PHE A 18 21.83 -21.35 44.55
N PHE A 19 20.70 -20.68 44.30
CA PHE A 19 20.20 -19.60 45.17
C PHE A 19 19.00 -20.10 45.98
N VAL A 20 19.16 -19.99 47.29
CA VAL A 20 18.23 -20.34 48.36
C VAL A 20 16.84 -19.74 48.12
N GLY A 21 15.82 -20.57 48.35
CA GLY A 21 14.41 -20.23 48.18
C GLY A 21 13.98 -19.09 49.11
N ASN A 22 13.64 -17.95 48.50
CA ASN A 22 12.74 -16.98 49.09
C ASN A 22 11.31 -17.43 48.78
N THR A 23 10.53 -17.78 49.80
CA THR A 23 9.10 -18.04 49.68
C THR A 23 8.37 -16.75 49.37
N SER A 24 8.32 -16.41 48.08
CA SER A 24 7.33 -15.47 47.56
C SER A 24 5.96 -16.13 47.68
N ALA A 25 5.09 -15.54 48.50
CA ALA A 25 3.69 -15.89 48.55
C ALA A 25 3.11 -15.89 47.12
N SER A 26 2.71 -17.05 46.63
CA SER A 26 1.86 -17.15 45.45
C SER A 26 0.51 -16.56 45.81
N PHE A 27 0.36 -15.25 45.60
CA PHE A 27 -0.95 -14.73 45.27
C PHE A 27 -1.36 -15.46 43.99
N ALA A 28 -2.56 -16.04 43.98
CA ALA A 28 -3.18 -16.53 42.77
C ALA A 28 -3.43 -15.32 41.85
N ASP A 29 -2.38 -14.83 41.20
CA ASP A 29 -2.49 -13.96 40.06
C ASP A 29 -3.25 -14.77 39.01
N SER A 30 -4.42 -14.26 38.63
CA SER A 30 -5.23 -14.91 37.62
C SER A 30 -4.39 -15.00 36.37
N THR A 31 -3.85 -16.18 36.07
CA THR A 31 -2.95 -16.39 34.92
C THR A 31 -3.59 -15.71 33.72
N PRO A 32 -2.97 -14.66 33.16
CA PRO A 32 -3.57 -13.93 32.05
C PRO A 32 -3.86 -14.95 30.96
N ASN A 33 -5.14 -15.14 30.64
CA ASN A 33 -5.52 -16.12 29.62
C ASN A 33 -4.70 -15.79 28.36
N PRO A 34 -3.83 -16.70 27.89
CA PRO A 34 -2.89 -16.40 26.81
C PRO A 34 -3.63 -15.98 25.54
N ASN A 35 -4.88 -16.42 25.35
CA ASN A 35 -5.75 -16.00 24.25
C ASN A 35 -6.21 -14.54 24.36
N LYS A 36 -6.40 -14.01 25.57
CA LYS A 36 -6.74 -12.60 25.78
C LYS A 36 -5.52 -11.71 25.50
N VAL A 37 -4.35 -12.11 25.99
CA VAL A 37 -3.10 -11.36 25.75
C VAL A 37 -2.74 -11.35 24.26
N ALA A 38 -2.90 -12.48 23.57
CA ALA A 38 -2.72 -12.57 22.12
C ALA A 38 -3.73 -11.70 21.34
N PHE A 39 -5.00 -11.67 21.76
CA PHE A 39 -6.02 -10.84 21.14
C PHE A 39 -5.77 -9.33 21.35
N ASP A 40 -5.38 -8.92 22.57
CA ASP A 40 -5.07 -7.52 22.87
C ASP A 40 -3.83 -7.05 22.07
N ALA A 41 -2.82 -7.91 21.90
CA ALA A 41 -1.67 -7.65 21.03
C ALA A 41 -2.07 -7.51 19.54
N GLN A 42 -2.93 -8.39 19.03
CA GLN A 42 -3.44 -8.30 17.67
C GLN A 42 -4.30 -7.04 17.45
N LEU A 43 -5.08 -6.63 18.44
CA LEU A 43 -5.87 -5.40 18.39
C LEU A 43 -4.98 -4.16 18.34
N ALA A 44 -3.88 -4.12 19.09
CA ALA A 44 -2.90 -3.05 19.04
C ALA A 44 -2.24 -2.95 17.65
N ILE A 45 -1.83 -4.08 17.07
CA ILE A 45 -1.29 -4.16 15.71
C ILE A 45 -2.31 -3.66 14.67
N HIS A 46 -3.57 -4.07 14.81
CA HIS A 46 -4.64 -3.63 13.92
C HIS A 46 -4.91 -2.12 14.02
N LYS A 47 -4.89 -1.52 15.21
CA LYS A 47 -5.04 -0.07 15.37
C LYS A 47 -3.96 0.70 14.63
N VAL A 48 -2.69 0.30 14.78
CA VAL A 48 -1.56 0.91 14.06
C VAL A 48 -1.71 0.74 12.55
N ALA A 49 -2.13 -0.44 12.10
CA ALA A 49 -2.39 -0.71 10.69
C ALA A 49 -3.53 0.17 10.13
N MET A 50 -4.59 0.44 10.92
CA MET A 50 -5.70 1.30 10.53
C MET A 50 -5.29 2.77 10.42
N GLU A 51 -4.47 3.29 11.34
CA GLU A 51 -3.96 4.66 11.20
C GLU A 51 -3.07 4.80 9.97
N LYS A 52 -2.23 3.79 9.70
CA LYS A 52 -1.45 3.74 8.45
C LYS A 52 -2.36 3.73 7.22
N TYR A 53 -3.40 2.88 7.21
CA TYR A 53 -4.37 2.80 6.12
C TYR A 53 -5.08 4.15 5.87
N ARG A 54 -5.47 4.88 6.91
CA ARG A 54 -6.08 6.21 6.77
C ARG A 54 -5.10 7.22 6.16
N GLY A 55 -3.85 7.22 6.61
CA GLY A 55 -2.80 8.08 6.04
C GLY A 55 -2.54 7.76 4.57
N ASP A 56 -2.44 6.48 4.24
CA ASP A 56 -2.24 6.00 2.88
C ASP A 56 -3.47 6.34 2.00
N MET A 57 -4.69 6.24 2.52
CA MET A 57 -5.93 6.64 1.83
C MET A 57 -5.94 8.12 1.49
N LYS A 58 -5.54 8.99 2.43
CA LYS A 58 -5.44 10.43 2.16
C LYS A 58 -4.44 10.69 1.04
N THR A 59 -3.27 10.07 1.12
CA THR A 59 -2.21 10.19 0.11
C THR A 59 -2.69 9.71 -1.26
N PHE A 60 -3.44 8.59 -1.31
CA PHE A 60 -4.06 8.09 -2.52
C PHE A 60 -5.02 9.11 -3.14
N HIS A 61 -5.96 9.68 -2.38
CA HIS A 61 -6.88 10.70 -2.88
C HIS A 61 -6.17 11.95 -3.39
N ASP A 62 -5.18 12.44 -2.65
CA ASP A 62 -4.39 13.61 -3.04
C ASP A 62 -3.64 13.34 -4.35
N SER A 63 -2.99 12.17 -4.48
CA SER A 63 -2.29 11.77 -5.71
C SER A 63 -3.24 11.61 -6.91
N MET A 64 -4.45 11.09 -6.69
CA MET A 64 -5.48 10.97 -7.72
C MET A 64 -5.98 12.34 -8.19
N LYS A 65 -6.16 13.29 -7.26
CA LYS A 65 -6.56 14.67 -7.59
C LYS A 65 -5.49 15.35 -8.44
N VAL A 66 -4.23 15.30 -8.01
CA VAL A 66 -3.09 15.87 -8.75
C VAL A 66 -3.00 15.25 -10.14
N ARG A 67 -3.10 13.92 -10.25
CA ARG A 67 -3.07 13.24 -11.55
C ARG A 67 -4.20 13.71 -12.47
N ASN A 68 -5.42 13.85 -11.94
CA ASN A 68 -6.56 14.32 -12.72
C ASN A 68 -6.40 15.78 -13.19
N GLU A 69 -5.89 16.66 -12.33
CA GLU A 69 -5.57 18.03 -12.67
C GLU A 69 -4.48 18.11 -13.75
N SER A 70 -3.41 17.32 -13.62
CA SER A 70 -2.35 17.23 -14.63
C SER A 70 -2.89 16.76 -15.99
N ARG A 71 -3.79 15.76 -16.02
CA ARG A 71 -4.45 15.33 -17.27
C ARG A 71 -5.28 16.43 -17.91
N LYS A 72 -6.02 17.20 -17.11
CA LYS A 72 -6.80 18.34 -17.62
C LYS A 72 -5.88 19.41 -18.20
N ALA A 73 -4.79 19.73 -17.52
CA ALA A 73 -3.79 20.68 -18.00
C ALA A 73 -3.16 20.23 -19.33
N ILE A 74 -2.75 18.96 -19.42
CA ILE A 74 -2.19 18.37 -20.66
C ILE A 74 -3.17 18.49 -21.83
N ASN A 75 -4.44 18.13 -21.63
CA ASN A 75 -5.45 18.21 -22.68
C ASN A 75 -5.76 19.66 -23.08
N THR A 76 -5.76 20.58 -22.12
CA THR A 76 -5.95 22.02 -22.38
C THR A 76 -4.81 22.57 -23.23
N ALA A 77 -3.56 22.25 -22.88
CA ALA A 77 -2.38 22.63 -23.65
C ALA A 77 -2.39 22.03 -25.06
N PHE A 78 -2.77 20.76 -25.20
CA PHE A 78 -2.92 20.11 -26.51
C PHE A 78 -3.96 20.83 -27.37
N LYS A 79 -5.14 21.12 -26.80
CA LYS A 79 -6.20 21.85 -27.52
C LYS A 79 -5.72 23.23 -27.95
N ALA A 80 -5.06 23.99 -27.07
CA ALA A 80 -4.50 25.30 -27.39
C ALA A 80 -3.46 25.22 -28.52
N ALA A 81 -2.58 24.21 -28.52
CA ALA A 81 -1.59 24.01 -29.57
C ALA A 81 -2.23 23.67 -30.93
N VAL A 82 -3.28 22.83 -30.94
CA VAL A 82 -4.04 22.51 -32.15
C VAL A 82 -4.79 23.74 -32.67
N ASP A 83 -5.48 24.48 -31.79
CA ASP A 83 -6.20 25.69 -32.17
C ASP A 83 -5.24 26.75 -32.75
N LYS A 84 -4.04 26.90 -32.16
CA LYS A 84 -2.97 27.73 -32.71
C LYS A 84 -2.51 27.25 -34.10
N ALA A 85 -2.25 25.95 -34.27
CA ALA A 85 -1.84 25.41 -35.57
C ALA A 85 -2.92 25.63 -36.66
N ILE A 86 -4.20 25.57 -36.29
CA ILE A 86 -5.32 25.87 -37.19
C ILE A 86 -5.36 27.37 -37.51
N ALA A 87 -5.18 28.25 -36.53
CA ALA A 87 -5.14 29.70 -36.74
C ALA A 87 -3.97 30.11 -37.65
N ASP A 88 -2.77 29.59 -37.39
CA ASP A 88 -1.57 29.80 -38.21
C ASP A 88 -1.80 29.31 -39.65
N TYR A 89 -2.43 28.14 -39.81
CA TYR A 89 -2.82 27.61 -41.12
C TYR A 89 -3.81 28.54 -41.85
N LYS A 90 -4.85 29.01 -41.17
CA LYS A 90 -5.84 29.94 -41.75
C LYS A 90 -5.20 31.25 -42.20
N ALA A 91 -4.28 31.79 -41.40
CA ALA A 91 -3.51 32.99 -41.77
C ALA A 91 -2.61 32.72 -42.99
N ALA A 92 -1.92 31.58 -43.01
CA ALA A 92 -1.04 31.21 -44.12
C ALA A 92 -1.79 31.02 -45.45
N ILE A 93 -2.97 30.37 -45.43
CA ILE A 93 -3.74 30.17 -46.67
C ILE A 93 -4.42 31.45 -47.17
N ALA A 94 -4.69 32.43 -46.30
CA ALA A 94 -5.32 33.69 -46.68
C ALA A 94 -4.42 34.53 -47.61
N VAL A 95 -3.09 34.41 -47.45
CA VAL A 95 -2.09 35.11 -48.29
C VAL A 95 -1.50 34.22 -49.38
N ALA A 96 -1.74 32.90 -49.35
CA ALA A 96 -1.17 31.95 -50.30
C ALA A 96 -1.90 31.96 -51.65
N THR A 97 -1.25 32.52 -52.68
CA THR A 97 -1.78 32.58 -54.06
C THR A 97 -1.39 31.36 -54.90
N THR A 98 -0.31 30.66 -54.55
CA THR A 98 0.21 29.51 -55.32
C THR A 98 -0.18 28.16 -54.70
N ALA A 99 -0.23 27.11 -55.53
CA ALA A 99 -0.49 25.75 -55.06
C ALA A 99 0.60 25.25 -54.10
N GLU A 100 1.85 25.63 -54.36
CA GLU A 100 3.00 25.27 -53.54
C GLU A 100 2.92 25.89 -52.13
N ALA A 101 2.56 27.17 -52.01
CA ALA A 101 2.37 27.83 -50.72
C ALA A 101 1.22 27.20 -49.90
N LYS A 102 0.14 26.79 -50.56
CA LYS A 102 -0.97 26.06 -49.92
C LYS A 102 -0.55 24.67 -49.43
N SER A 103 0.25 23.95 -50.22
CA SER A 103 0.83 22.66 -49.83
C SER A 103 1.78 22.81 -48.63
N ALA A 104 2.66 23.80 -48.66
CA ALA A 104 3.56 24.11 -47.56
C ALA A 104 2.79 24.44 -46.27
N ALA A 105 1.74 25.26 -46.33
CA ALA A 105 0.88 25.56 -45.18
C ALA A 105 0.22 24.29 -44.60
N LEU A 106 -0.25 23.38 -45.45
CA LEU A 106 -0.80 22.09 -45.02
C LEU A 106 0.24 21.21 -44.35
N ALA A 107 1.46 21.14 -44.91
CA ALA A 107 2.57 20.40 -44.33
C ALA A 107 2.92 20.95 -42.94
N THR A 108 3.05 22.28 -42.81
CA THR A 108 3.30 22.95 -41.52
C THR A 108 2.22 22.62 -40.48
N ARG A 109 0.93 22.65 -40.87
CA ARG A 109 -0.18 22.28 -39.97
C ARG A 109 -0.06 20.83 -39.50
N LYS A 110 0.20 19.90 -40.41
CA LYS A 110 0.35 18.47 -40.08
C LYS A 110 1.52 18.26 -39.12
N THR A 111 2.67 18.87 -39.38
CA THR A 111 3.85 18.79 -38.51
C THR A 111 3.58 19.39 -37.14
N ALA A 112 2.91 20.54 -37.06
CA ALA A 112 2.56 21.16 -35.78
C ALA A 112 1.61 20.29 -34.94
N ILE A 113 0.59 19.68 -35.55
CA ILE A 113 -0.34 18.77 -34.86
C ILE A 113 0.37 17.48 -34.43
N ALA A 114 1.26 16.94 -35.26
CA ALA A 114 2.07 15.77 -34.90
C ALA A 114 2.99 16.07 -33.72
N ALA A 115 3.66 17.24 -33.71
CA ALA A 115 4.48 17.69 -32.59
C ALA A 115 3.65 17.88 -31.31
N ALA A 116 2.48 18.52 -31.40
CA ALA A 116 1.57 18.67 -30.27
C ALA A 116 1.11 17.31 -29.72
N SER A 117 0.86 16.33 -30.59
CA SER A 117 0.48 14.97 -30.19
C SER A 117 1.64 14.27 -29.48
N ALA A 118 2.85 14.35 -30.02
CA ALA A 118 4.04 13.78 -29.38
C ALA A 118 4.30 14.39 -27.99
N VAL A 119 4.14 15.71 -27.83
CA VAL A 119 4.24 16.38 -26.53
C VAL A 119 3.16 15.90 -25.57
N ARG A 120 1.91 15.75 -26.04
CA ARG A 120 0.81 15.23 -25.22
C ARG A 120 1.10 13.81 -24.75
N ASP A 121 1.55 12.94 -25.64
CA ASP A 121 1.80 11.53 -25.34
C ASP A 121 3.01 11.37 -24.40
N ALA A 122 4.06 12.17 -24.58
CA ALA A 122 5.18 12.26 -23.64
C ALA A 122 4.72 12.75 -22.26
N ALA A 123 3.87 13.78 -22.20
CA ALA A 123 3.34 14.30 -20.95
C ALA A 123 2.41 13.30 -20.24
N LEU A 124 1.59 12.56 -20.99
CA LEU A 124 0.75 11.48 -20.43
C LEU A 124 1.60 10.32 -19.90
N THR A 125 2.68 9.97 -20.59
CA THR A 125 3.64 8.95 -20.13
C THR A 125 4.35 9.38 -18.85
N ALA A 126 4.69 10.67 -18.74
CA ALA A 126 5.30 11.24 -17.54
C ALA A 126 4.39 11.20 -16.30
N LEU A 127 3.06 11.04 -16.45
CA LEU A 127 2.16 10.83 -15.32
C LEU A 127 2.34 9.47 -14.65
N GLY A 128 3.01 8.52 -15.30
CA GLY A 128 3.33 7.22 -14.74
C GLY A 128 2.12 6.35 -14.39
N ALA A 129 2.39 5.33 -13.58
CA ALA A 129 1.40 4.35 -13.13
C ALA A 129 0.26 5.00 -12.34
N LEU A 130 -0.92 4.38 -12.37
CA LEU A 130 -2.02 4.81 -11.52
C LEU A 130 -1.62 4.63 -10.05
N PRO A 131 -1.94 5.59 -9.16
CA PRO A 131 -1.86 5.38 -7.73
C PRO A 131 -2.63 4.10 -7.36
N VAL A 132 -2.00 3.23 -6.57
CA VAL A 132 -2.62 1.97 -6.12
C VAL A 132 -3.44 2.26 -4.87
N GLN A 133 -4.66 1.75 -4.83
CA GLN A 133 -5.51 1.88 -3.64
C GLN A 133 -4.91 1.06 -2.49
N PRO A 134 -4.66 1.68 -1.31
CA PRO A 134 -4.24 0.93 -0.13
C PRO A 134 -5.24 -0.15 0.27
N THR A 135 -4.75 -1.33 0.64
CA THR A 135 -5.58 -2.47 1.08
C THR A 135 -5.97 -2.32 2.55
N GLU A 136 -7.23 -2.59 2.88
CA GLU A 136 -7.71 -2.58 4.27
C GLU A 136 -7.03 -3.67 5.12
N PRO A 137 -6.55 -3.35 6.34
CA PRO A 137 -6.07 -4.35 7.27
C PRO A 137 -7.16 -5.33 7.70
N ILE A 138 -6.86 -6.63 7.71
CA ILE A 138 -7.79 -7.67 8.16
C ILE A 138 -8.03 -7.53 9.66
N LYS A 139 -9.30 -7.45 10.08
CA LYS A 139 -9.68 -7.41 11.49
C LYS A 139 -9.28 -8.72 12.19
N PRO A 140 -8.63 -8.68 13.37
CA PRO A 140 -8.36 -9.88 14.14
C PRO A 140 -9.68 -10.56 14.55
N THR A 141 -9.87 -11.81 14.15
CA THR A 141 -10.97 -12.64 14.65
C THR A 141 -10.64 -13.09 16.06
N ARG A 142 -11.56 -12.88 17.00
CA ARG A 142 -11.46 -13.43 18.36
C ARG A 142 -11.48 -14.96 18.24
N PRO A 143 -10.53 -15.71 18.83
CA PRO A 143 -10.64 -17.15 18.91
C PRO A 143 -11.96 -17.48 19.61
N GLU A 144 -12.84 -18.22 18.94
CA GLU A 144 -14.02 -18.78 19.59
C GLU A 144 -13.54 -19.57 20.79
N LYS A 145 -13.96 -19.17 22.00
CA LYS A 145 -13.90 -20.03 23.17
C LYS A 145 -14.47 -21.36 22.72
N MET A 146 -13.65 -22.41 22.79
CA MET A 146 -14.01 -23.82 22.64
C MET A 146 -15.48 -24.01 22.97
N ALA A 147 -16.30 -24.24 21.94
CA ALA A 147 -17.65 -24.73 22.15
C ALA A 147 -17.50 -25.97 23.04
N ARG A 148 -18.15 -25.88 24.20
CA ARG A 148 -18.15 -26.83 25.31
C ARG A 148 -17.93 -28.27 24.84
N GLU A 149 -17.00 -28.97 25.49
CA GLU A 149 -16.97 -30.44 25.45
C GLU A 149 -18.41 -30.98 25.60
N PRO A 150 -18.83 -31.96 24.79
CA PRO A 150 -20.10 -32.62 24.99
C PRO A 150 -20.11 -33.22 26.39
N LYS A 151 -21.01 -32.72 27.23
CA LYS A 151 -21.26 -33.20 28.58
C LYS A 151 -21.48 -34.71 28.51
N ALA A 152 -20.61 -35.48 29.16
CA ALA A 152 -20.67 -36.93 29.24
C ALA A 152 -22.09 -37.41 29.59
N PRO A 153 -22.60 -38.51 28.98
CA PRO A 153 -23.86 -39.10 29.38
C PRO A 153 -23.79 -39.58 30.84
N ARG A 154 -24.87 -39.28 31.57
CA ARG A 154 -25.13 -39.68 32.96
C ARG A 154 -24.93 -41.19 33.17
N PRO A 155 -24.37 -41.63 34.31
CA PRO A 155 -24.12 -43.05 34.57
C PRO A 155 -25.44 -43.84 34.61
N SER A 156 -25.53 -44.87 33.76
CA SER A 156 -26.53 -45.92 33.83
C SER A 156 -26.15 -46.86 34.98
N VAL A 157 -27.03 -46.97 35.97
CA VAL A 157 -26.87 -47.90 37.09
C VAL A 157 -27.05 -49.34 36.59
N SER A 158 -26.04 -50.19 36.84
CA SER A 158 -26.08 -51.62 36.55
C SER A 158 -26.81 -52.39 37.67
N ALA A 159 -27.59 -53.40 37.31
CA ALA A 159 -27.67 -54.65 38.07
C ALA A 159 -28.20 -55.79 37.16
N THR A 160 -27.31 -56.73 36.84
CA THR A 160 -27.54 -58.12 36.40
C THR A 160 -28.20 -58.94 37.54
N PRO A 161 -28.70 -60.20 37.38
CA PRO A 161 -27.92 -61.34 36.88
C PRO A 161 -28.67 -62.41 36.06
N SER A 162 -27.82 -63.30 35.53
CA SER A 162 -28.08 -64.61 34.92
C SER A 162 -28.91 -65.56 35.80
N ALA A 163 -29.73 -66.39 35.14
CA ALA A 163 -29.92 -67.82 35.42
C ALA A 163 -30.30 -68.50 34.10
#